data_AF-A0A3A3I0U7-F1
#
_entry.id   AF-A0A3A3I0U7-F1
#
_cell.length_a   1.000
_cell.length_b   1.000
_cell.length_c   1.000
_cell.angle_alpha   90.00
_cell.angle_beta   90.00
_cell.angle_gamma   90.00
#
_symmetry.space_group_name_H-M   'P 1'
#
loop_
_entity.id
_entity.type
_entity.pdbx_description
1 polymer ?
#
loop_
_entity_poly.entity_id
_entity_poly.type
_entity_poly.pdbx_seq_one_letter_code
_entity_poly.pdbx_strand_id
1 'polypeptide(L)'
;MSNGETCLLTTKDYTILEVMLERCLGRDEPIAEILKRKIDGASVMFRDDIPPMVVTLSSRVSYRVDDGPAETRIIAHDELRGLVGSVLSITNPRGLALMGLAEGQSMTIRRADGTEEKLTVQEVVYQPEAAKREAEGLKLGLGGSVPKPRGAILRLVHSAEGLPATPIERVLAPFDDDPGPSAA
;
A
#
# COMPACT_ATOMS: atom_id res chain seq x y z
N MET A 1 6.39 -4.61 33.52
CA MET A 1 6.22 -5.46 32.32
C MET A 1 6.31 -4.52 31.13
N SER A 2 7.48 -4.43 30.51
CA SER A 2 7.70 -3.63 29.31
C SER A 2 6.89 -4.28 28.19
N ASN A 3 5.71 -3.73 27.92
CA ASN A 3 4.82 -4.20 26.88
C ASN A 3 5.55 -3.94 25.55
N GLY A 4 6.33 -4.93 25.09
CA GLY A 4 7.11 -4.84 23.87
C GLY A 4 6.16 -4.53 22.73
N GLU A 5 6.28 -3.32 22.19
CA GLU A 5 5.57 -2.91 20.98
C GLU A 5 6.02 -3.87 19.87
N THR A 6 5.23 -4.91 19.64
CA THR A 6 5.59 -5.96 18.70
C THR A 6 5.52 -5.36 17.30
N CYS A 7 6.66 -5.21 16.64
CA CYS A 7 6.77 -4.67 15.29
C CYS A 7 6.91 -5.84 14.33
N LEU A 8 5.91 -6.07 13.47
CA LEU A 8 5.96 -7.13 12.46
C LEU A 8 6.26 -6.51 11.10
N LEU A 9 7.33 -6.92 10.45
CA LEU A 9 7.75 -6.36 9.16
C LEU A 9 7.96 -7.46 8.13
N THR A 10 7.65 -7.17 6.86
CA THR A 10 8.13 -8.03 5.78
C THR A 10 9.63 -7.83 5.59
N THR A 11 10.33 -8.79 4.97
CA THR A 11 11.75 -8.62 4.62
C THR A 11 11.99 -7.36 3.79
N LYS A 12 11.10 -7.06 2.83
CA LYS A 12 11.18 -5.86 1.99
C LYS A 12 11.07 -4.59 2.83
N ASP A 13 10.07 -4.53 3.71
CA ASP A 13 9.82 -3.34 4.51
C ASP A 13 10.96 -3.09 5.51
N TYR A 14 11.47 -4.15 6.14
CA TYR A 14 12.62 -4.08 7.03
C TYR A 14 13.84 -3.47 6.32
N THR A 15 14.21 -3.98 5.13
CA THR A 15 15.35 -3.44 4.36
C THR A 15 15.14 -1.96 4.00
N ILE A 16 13.92 -1.54 3.69
CA ILE A 16 13.63 -0.13 3.42
C ILE A 16 13.88 0.73 4.67
N LEU A 17 13.41 0.30 5.84
CA LEU A 17 13.62 1.03 7.09
C LEU A 17 15.10 1.06 7.50
N GLU A 18 15.83 -0.02 7.29
CA GLU A 18 17.28 -0.10 7.54
C GLU A 18 18.04 0.93 6.68
N VAL A 19 17.78 0.96 5.37
CA VAL A 19 18.37 1.95 4.45
C VAL A 19 17.96 3.38 4.83
N MET A 20 16.73 3.60 5.29
CA MET A 20 16.31 4.91 5.80
C MET A 20 17.11 5.32 7.04
N LEU A 21 17.34 4.40 7.98
CA LEU A 21 18.11 4.69 9.19
C LEU A 21 19.55 5.07 8.88
N GLU A 22 20.20 4.35 7.96
CA GLU A 22 21.55 4.66 7.49
C GLU A 22 21.64 6.07 6.88
N ARG A 23 20.59 6.51 6.16
CA ARG A 23 20.53 7.84 5.53
C ARG A 23 20.18 8.97 6.51
N CYS A 24 19.49 8.66 7.61
CA CYS A 24 19.07 9.63 8.61
C CYS A 24 20.17 10.04 9.60
N LEU A 25 21.32 9.35 9.63
CA LEU A 25 22.41 9.58 10.58
C LEU A 25 22.82 11.08 10.63
N GLY A 26 22.43 11.75 11.72
CA GLY A 26 22.82 13.13 12.05
C GLY A 26 21.89 14.25 11.58
N ARG A 27 20.69 13.97 11.05
CA ARG A 27 19.80 15.02 10.47
C ARG A 27 18.42 15.14 11.11
N ASP A 28 17.82 14.04 11.55
CA ASP A 28 16.40 14.03 11.94
C ASP A 28 16.17 13.10 13.15
N GLU A 29 16.35 13.66 14.36
CA GLU A 29 16.34 12.89 15.62
C GLU A 29 15.02 12.13 15.88
N PRO A 30 13.82 12.70 15.66
CA PRO A 30 12.57 11.99 15.90
C PRO A 30 12.37 10.78 14.98
N ILE A 31 12.71 10.92 13.70
CA ILE A 31 12.63 9.82 12.73
C ILE A 31 13.64 8.72 13.09
N ALA A 32 14.88 9.11 13.41
CA ALA A 32 15.93 8.16 13.76
C ALA A 32 15.58 7.35 15.03
N GLU A 33 14.96 7.97 16.04
CA GLU A 33 14.50 7.28 17.25
C GLU A 33 13.45 6.21 16.92
N ILE A 34 12.45 6.55 16.09
CA ILE A 34 11.38 5.62 15.69
C ILE A 34 11.95 4.48 14.85
N LEU A 35 12.85 4.77 13.90
CA LEU A 35 13.50 3.75 13.06
C LEU A 35 14.28 2.74 13.91
N LYS A 36 15.11 3.22 14.85
CA LYS A 36 15.87 2.36 15.76
C LYS A 36 14.95 1.44 16.56
N ARG A 37 13.92 2.00 17.20
CA ARG A 37 12.93 1.22 17.97
C ARG A 37 12.26 0.14 17.12
N LYS A 38 11.91 0.46 15.87
CA LYS A 38 11.26 -0.49 14.97
C LYS A 38 12.20 -1.59 14.50
N ILE A 39 13.44 -1.25 14.16
CA ILE A 39 14.45 -2.21 13.71
C ILE A 39 14.84 -3.14 14.87
N ASP A 40 15.12 -2.58 16.05
CA ASP A 40 15.51 -3.35 17.24
C ASP A 40 14.39 -4.28 17.73
N GLY A 41 13.13 -3.87 17.56
CA GLY A 41 11.94 -4.63 17.98
C GLY A 41 11.28 -5.45 16.86
N ALA A 42 11.86 -5.50 15.66
CA ALA A 42 11.23 -6.15 14.51
C ALA A 42 11.28 -7.68 14.61
N SER A 43 10.13 -8.32 14.41
CA SER A 43 10.06 -9.70 13.96
C SER A 43 9.80 -9.71 12.45
N VAL A 44 10.79 -10.15 11.69
CA VAL A 44 10.72 -10.19 10.22
C VAL A 44 9.98 -11.45 9.77
N MET A 45 8.99 -11.27 8.92
CA MET A 45 8.16 -12.34 8.36
C MET A 45 8.27 -12.40 6.84
N PHE A 46 8.02 -13.58 6.27
CA PHE A 46 7.82 -13.69 4.84
C PHE A 46 6.54 -12.97 4.42
N ARG A 47 6.53 -12.53 3.17
CA ARG A 47 5.39 -11.81 2.58
C ARG A 47 4.09 -12.60 2.70
N ASP A 48 4.16 -13.91 2.51
CA ASP A 48 2.97 -14.77 2.52
C ASP A 48 2.52 -15.13 3.96
N ASP A 49 3.38 -14.92 4.96
CA ASP A 49 3.06 -15.24 6.36
C ASP A 49 2.61 -14.04 7.18
N ILE A 50 2.81 -12.81 6.69
CA ILE A 50 2.46 -11.62 7.46
C ILE A 50 0.92 -11.52 7.65
N PRO A 51 0.42 -11.34 8.89
CA PRO A 51 -1.02 -11.29 9.15
C PRO A 51 -1.69 -10.12 8.40
N PRO A 52 -2.94 -10.28 7.93
CA PRO A 52 -3.66 -9.24 7.17
C PRO A 52 -3.94 -7.96 7.96
N MET A 53 -4.01 -8.08 9.29
CA MET A 53 -4.25 -6.99 10.24
C MET A 53 -2.99 -6.16 10.58
N VAL A 54 -1.84 -6.45 9.93
CA VAL A 54 -0.58 -5.74 10.15
C VAL A 54 -0.39 -4.68 9.09
N VAL A 55 0.00 -3.49 9.51
CA VAL A 55 0.34 -2.37 8.62
C VAL A 55 1.66 -2.66 7.89
N THR A 56 1.59 -2.82 6.57
CA THR A 56 2.75 -2.90 5.67
C THR A 56 2.81 -1.69 4.74
N LEU A 57 3.90 -1.56 3.97
CA LEU A 57 3.95 -0.53 2.93
C LEU A 57 2.82 -0.72 1.91
N SER A 58 2.22 0.39 1.49
CA SER A 58 1.03 0.47 0.63
C SER A 58 -0.26 -0.08 1.24
N SER A 59 -0.28 -0.32 2.56
CA SER A 59 -1.52 -0.60 3.28
C SER A 59 -2.38 0.66 3.40
N ARG A 60 -3.71 0.49 3.36
CA ARG A 60 -4.69 1.52 3.72
C ARG A 60 -5.14 1.27 5.15
N VAL A 61 -4.94 2.25 6.02
CA VAL A 61 -5.06 2.09 7.47
C VAL A 61 -5.96 3.17 8.04
N SER A 62 -6.92 2.77 8.86
CA SER A 62 -7.66 3.62 9.77
C SER A 62 -6.92 3.69 11.09
N TYR A 63 -6.52 4.88 11.53
CA TYR A 63 -5.75 5.08 12.76
C TYR A 63 -6.25 6.31 13.51
N ARG A 64 -5.94 6.38 14.80
CA ARG A 64 -6.24 7.51 15.67
C ARG A 64 -4.95 8.07 16.26
N VAL A 65 -4.90 9.40 16.41
CA VAL A 65 -3.88 10.10 17.19
C VAL A 65 -4.52 10.52 18.51
N ASP A 66 -3.95 10.07 19.63
CA ASP A 66 -4.46 10.30 20.98
C ASP A 66 -5.96 9.96 21.09
N ASP A 67 -6.77 10.90 21.56
CA ASP A 67 -8.24 10.83 21.65
C ASP A 67 -8.95 11.55 20.49
N GLY A 68 -8.22 11.84 19.41
CA GLY A 68 -8.76 12.48 18.21
C GLY A 68 -9.71 11.60 17.38
N PRO A 69 -10.28 12.13 16.29
CA PRO A 69 -11.03 11.31 15.35
C PRO A 69 -10.11 10.32 14.62
N ALA A 70 -10.68 9.19 14.17
CA ALA A 70 -9.96 8.27 13.31
C ALA A 70 -9.80 8.86 11.90
N GLU A 71 -8.63 8.69 11.31
CA GLU A 71 -8.31 9.05 9.94
C GLU A 71 -7.91 7.82 9.13
N THR A 72 -8.27 7.80 7.84
CA THR A 72 -7.84 6.74 6.92
C THR A 72 -6.81 7.27 5.94
N ARG A 73 -5.62 6.67 5.91
CA ARG A 73 -4.52 7.03 5.01
C ARG A 73 -3.86 5.79 4.40
N ILE A 74 -3.13 5.99 3.32
CA ILE A 74 -2.27 4.97 2.71
C ILE A 74 -0.84 5.18 3.21
N ILE A 75 -0.23 4.15 3.78
CA ILE A 75 1.17 4.19 4.21
C ILE A 75 2.08 3.98 3.01
N ALA A 76 2.96 4.92 2.68
CA ALA A 76 3.83 4.81 1.51
C ALA A 76 5.20 5.44 1.75
N HIS A 77 6.18 5.17 0.89
CA HIS A 77 7.50 5.80 0.95
C HIS A 77 7.51 7.23 0.40
N ASP A 78 6.74 7.48 -0.65
CA ASP A 78 6.69 8.78 -1.32
C ASP A 78 5.23 9.19 -1.57
N GLU A 79 5.01 10.46 -1.87
CA GLU A 79 3.71 10.95 -2.29
C GLU A 79 3.30 10.24 -3.60
N LEU A 80 2.19 9.50 -3.54
CA LEU A 80 1.56 8.98 -4.74
C LEU A 80 0.91 10.16 -5.49
N ARG A 81 1.44 10.48 -6.67
CA ARG A 81 0.88 11.55 -7.53
C ARG A 81 -0.63 11.35 -7.69
N GLY A 82 -1.39 12.41 -7.38
CA GLY A 82 -2.86 12.42 -7.51
C GLY A 82 -3.64 11.99 -6.27
N LEU A 83 -2.97 11.58 -5.18
CA LEU A 83 -3.58 11.19 -3.90
C LEU A 83 -3.21 12.15 -2.76
N VAL A 84 -3.19 13.45 -3.06
CA VAL A 84 -2.84 14.50 -2.08
C VAL A 84 -3.74 14.40 -0.86
N GLY A 85 -3.13 14.41 0.33
CA GLY A 85 -3.81 14.25 1.61
C GLY A 85 -4.25 12.82 1.91
N SER A 86 -4.26 11.87 0.97
CA SER A 86 -4.64 10.47 1.24
C SER A 86 -3.47 9.59 1.65
N VAL A 87 -2.24 10.05 1.41
CA VAL A 87 -1.00 9.33 1.72
C VAL A 87 -0.39 9.87 3.02
N LEU A 88 0.08 8.96 3.85
CA LEU A 88 0.92 9.26 5.01
C LEU A 88 2.28 8.61 4.78
N SER A 89 3.27 9.43 4.47
CA SER A 89 4.62 8.95 4.13
C SER A 89 5.33 8.35 5.34
N ILE A 90 6.11 7.28 5.16
CA ILE A 90 7.03 6.75 6.18
C ILE A 90 8.25 7.66 6.41
N THR A 91 8.44 8.70 5.59
CA THR A 91 9.38 9.80 5.88
C THR A 91 8.81 10.80 6.90
N ASN A 92 7.53 10.68 7.26
CA ASN A 92 6.91 11.42 8.36
C ASN A 92 6.87 10.55 9.63
N PRO A 93 7.09 11.12 10.83
CA PRO A 93 7.09 10.36 12.09
C PRO A 93 5.82 9.52 12.31
N ARG A 94 4.64 10.06 11.96
CA ARG A 94 3.36 9.36 12.11
C ARG A 94 3.23 8.17 11.17
N GLY A 95 3.60 8.35 9.89
CA GLY A 95 3.53 7.26 8.91
C GLY A 95 4.50 6.14 9.25
N LEU A 96 5.69 6.51 9.71
CA LEU A 96 6.65 5.55 10.20
C LEU A 96 6.13 4.81 11.43
N ALA A 97 5.61 5.52 12.43
CA ALA A 97 5.12 4.94 13.68
C ALA A 97 4.06 3.83 13.48
N LEU A 98 3.22 3.96 12.44
CA LEU A 98 2.21 2.96 12.11
C LEU A 98 2.77 1.69 11.47
N MET A 99 3.93 1.76 10.79
CA MET A 99 4.52 0.59 10.11
C MET A 99 4.74 -0.58 11.08
N GLY A 100 4.26 -1.76 10.70
CA GLY A 100 4.43 -3.00 11.44
C GLY A 100 3.59 -3.13 12.71
N LEU A 101 2.73 -2.16 13.02
CA LEU A 101 1.71 -2.33 14.05
C LEU A 101 0.55 -3.17 13.52
N ALA A 102 -0.03 -3.99 14.39
CA ALA A 102 -1.29 -4.68 14.15
C ALA A 102 -2.50 -3.85 14.61
N GLU A 103 -3.69 -4.19 14.15
CA GLU A 103 -4.95 -3.64 14.69
C GLU A 103 -5.02 -3.71 16.21
N GLY A 104 -5.47 -2.62 16.83
CA GLY A 104 -5.53 -2.45 18.28
C GLY A 104 -4.19 -2.11 18.94
N GLN A 105 -3.06 -2.22 18.23
CA GLN A 105 -1.76 -1.80 18.75
C GLN A 105 -1.54 -0.30 18.60
N SER A 106 -0.62 0.19 19.41
CA SER A 106 -0.26 1.60 19.45
C SER A 106 1.22 1.80 19.66
N MET A 107 1.72 2.94 19.19
CA MET A 107 3.08 3.41 19.44
C MET A 107 3.03 4.88 19.87
N THR A 108 3.76 5.20 20.94
CA THR A 108 3.98 6.60 21.34
C THR A 108 5.25 7.14 20.70
N ILE A 109 5.16 8.32 20.10
CA ILE A 109 6.27 9.02 19.47
C ILE A 109 6.40 10.45 20.00
N ARG A 110 7.60 11.01 19.92
CA ARG A 110 7.84 12.43 20.23
C ARG A 110 7.65 13.27 18.98
N ARG A 111 6.97 14.41 19.14
CA ARG A 111 6.85 15.47 18.14
C ARG A 111 8.09 16.37 18.16
N ALA A 112 8.24 17.16 17.09
CA ALA A 112 9.31 18.15 16.97
C ALA A 112 9.26 19.24 18.05
N ASP A 113 8.09 19.49 18.66
CA ASP A 113 7.91 20.43 19.78
C ASP A 113 8.22 19.81 21.15
N GLY A 114 8.65 18.54 21.19
CA GLY A 114 8.98 17.80 22.41
C GLY A 114 7.78 17.14 23.10
N THR A 115 6.55 17.37 22.62
CA THR A 115 5.36 16.68 23.16
C THR A 115 5.30 15.24 22.66
N GLU A 116 4.61 14.37 23.39
CA GLU A 116 4.37 12.99 22.97
C GLU A 116 2.97 12.85 22.38
N GLU A 117 2.84 11.99 21.37
CA GLU A 117 1.54 11.59 20.81
C GLU A 117 1.49 10.07 20.63
N LYS A 118 0.31 9.50 20.84
CA LYS A 118 0.06 8.07 20.72
C LYS A 118 -0.73 7.78 19.46
N LEU A 119 -0.13 7.02 18.55
CA LEU A 119 -0.81 6.51 17.36
C LEU A 119 -1.36 5.13 17.65
N THR A 120 -2.64 4.90 17.33
CA THR A 120 -3.30 3.60 17.50
C THR A 120 -3.91 3.14 16.18
N VAL A 121 -3.55 1.95 15.73
CA VAL A 121 -4.19 1.32 14.56
C VAL A 121 -5.58 0.87 14.95
N GLN A 122 -6.60 1.38 14.27
CA GLN A 122 -7.98 0.94 14.47
C GLN A 122 -8.29 -0.24 13.55
N GLU A 123 -7.94 -0.13 12.27
CA GLU A 123 -8.27 -1.11 11.24
C GLU A 123 -7.30 -1.02 10.07
N VAL A 124 -6.89 -2.18 9.53
CA VAL A 124 -6.16 -2.28 8.25
C VAL A 124 -7.16 -2.61 7.15
N VAL A 125 -7.71 -1.54 6.56
CA VAL A 125 -8.75 -1.60 5.51
C VAL A 125 -8.27 -2.33 4.25
N TYR A 126 -6.97 -2.24 3.95
CA TYR A 126 -6.36 -2.96 2.84
C TYR A 126 -4.89 -3.24 3.12
N GLN A 127 -4.46 -4.46 2.82
CA GLN A 127 -3.05 -4.88 2.84
C GLN A 127 -2.68 -5.55 1.51
N PRO A 128 -1.59 -5.12 0.83
CA PRO A 128 -1.19 -5.68 -0.46
C PRO A 128 -0.74 -7.15 -0.39
N GLU A 129 -0.21 -7.61 0.73
CA GLU A 129 0.17 -9.01 0.96
C GLU A 129 -1.06 -9.92 1.02
N ALA A 130 -2.05 -9.57 1.84
CA ALA A 130 -3.32 -10.28 1.91
C ALA A 130 -4.02 -10.36 0.55
N ALA A 131 -4.14 -9.23 -0.16
CA ALA A 131 -4.78 -9.19 -1.47
C ALA A 131 -4.07 -10.09 -2.50
N LYS A 132 -2.72 -10.16 -2.46
CA LYS A 132 -1.96 -11.07 -3.33
C LYS A 132 -2.25 -12.53 -3.01
N ARG A 133 -2.26 -12.91 -1.73
CA ARG A 133 -2.56 -14.30 -1.30
C ARG A 133 -3.95 -14.74 -1.74
N GLU A 134 -4.94 -13.88 -1.58
CA GLU A 134 -6.31 -14.15 -2.03
C GLU A 134 -6.36 -14.38 -3.55
N ALA A 135 -5.69 -13.52 -4.32
CA ALA A 135 -5.60 -13.66 -5.77
C ALA A 135 -4.88 -14.95 -6.21
N GLU A 136 -3.87 -15.39 -5.47
CA GLU A 136 -3.15 -16.65 -5.75
C GLU A 136 -3.98 -17.88 -5.37
N GLY A 137 -4.68 -17.86 -4.23
CA GLY A 137 -5.60 -18.93 -3.82
C GLY A 137 -6.73 -19.16 -4.84
N LEU A 138 -7.25 -18.09 -5.43
CA LEU A 138 -8.23 -18.13 -6.51
C LEU A 138 -7.68 -18.80 -7.79
N LYS A 139 -6.40 -18.57 -8.12
CA LYS A 139 -5.74 -19.18 -9.29
C LYS A 139 -5.45 -20.67 -9.10
N LEU A 140 -5.15 -21.08 -7.87
CA LEU A 140 -4.82 -22.47 -7.52
C LEU A 140 -6.06 -23.35 -7.26
N GLY A 141 -7.27 -22.82 -7.40
CA GLY A 141 -8.50 -23.60 -7.23
C GLY A 141 -8.75 -24.08 -5.79
N LEU A 142 -8.04 -23.53 -4.81
CA LEU A 142 -8.14 -23.89 -3.38
C LEU A 142 -9.19 -23.07 -2.63
N GLY A 143 -10.00 -22.28 -3.35
CA GLY A 143 -11.13 -21.55 -2.78
C GLY A 143 -12.37 -22.45 -2.66
N GLY A 144 -12.82 -22.69 -1.42
CA GLY A 144 -14.15 -23.23 -1.14
C GLY A 144 -15.24 -22.46 -1.90
N SER A 145 -16.33 -23.15 -2.21
CA SER A 145 -17.42 -22.71 -3.09
C SER A 145 -17.99 -21.32 -2.73
N VAL A 146 -17.42 -20.26 -3.30
CA VAL A 146 -18.07 -18.97 -3.43
C VAL A 146 -18.93 -19.04 -4.70
N PRO A 147 -20.26 -18.81 -4.63
CA PRO A 147 -21.06 -18.77 -5.83
C PRO A 147 -20.58 -17.61 -6.70
N LYS A 148 -20.10 -17.96 -7.91
CA LYS A 148 -19.77 -17.03 -8.99
C LYS A 148 -20.87 -15.95 -9.09
N PRO A 149 -20.57 -14.66 -8.89
CA PRO A 149 -21.57 -13.63 -9.13
C PRO A 149 -21.95 -13.74 -10.62
N ARG A 150 -23.22 -14.08 -10.87
CA ARG A 150 -23.82 -14.02 -12.19
C ARG A 150 -23.54 -12.62 -12.72
N GLY A 151 -22.90 -12.54 -13.89
CA GLY A 151 -22.21 -11.36 -14.39
C GLY A 151 -22.95 -10.06 -14.11
N ALA A 152 -22.24 -9.10 -13.53
CA ALA A 152 -22.74 -7.74 -13.44
C ALA A 152 -22.95 -7.23 -14.87
N ILE A 153 -24.22 -7.12 -15.27
CA ILE A 153 -24.60 -6.49 -16.52
C ILE A 153 -24.38 -5.00 -16.32
N LEU A 154 -23.22 -4.49 -16.73
CA LEU A 154 -22.99 -3.05 -16.78
C LEU A 154 -23.91 -2.48 -17.86
N ARG A 155 -24.87 -1.66 -17.45
CA ARG A 155 -25.78 -0.94 -18.35
C ARG A 155 -25.15 0.39 -18.73
N LEU A 156 -24.75 0.53 -20.00
CA LEU A 156 -24.28 1.79 -20.55
C LEU A 156 -25.43 2.81 -20.56
N VAL A 157 -25.31 3.90 -19.79
CA VAL A 157 -26.35 4.92 -19.60
C VAL A 157 -26.08 6.24 -20.32
N HIS A 158 -25.00 6.34 -21.10
CA HIS A 158 -24.84 7.44 -22.04
C HIS A 158 -24.25 6.90 -23.37
N SER A 159 -24.97 7.14 -24.45
CA SER A 159 -24.40 7.11 -25.79
C SER A 159 -24.12 8.55 -26.16
N ALA A 160 -22.87 8.89 -26.49
CA ALA A 160 -22.60 10.15 -27.17
C ALA A 160 -23.25 10.07 -28.55
N GLU A 161 -24.32 10.84 -28.77
CA GLU A 161 -24.95 10.95 -30.08
C GLU A 161 -24.00 11.64 -31.05
N GLY A 162 -23.80 10.99 -32.21
CA GLY A 162 -23.21 11.60 -33.38
C GLY A 162 -21.80 11.12 -33.69
N LEU A 163 -21.70 9.95 -34.33
CA LEU A 163 -20.82 9.62 -35.47
C LEU A 163 -21.08 8.13 -35.83
N PRO A 164 -21.27 7.75 -37.11
CA PRO A 164 -21.59 6.37 -37.47
C PRO A 164 -20.38 5.46 -37.24
N ALA A 165 -20.51 4.50 -36.32
CA ALA A 165 -19.52 3.44 -36.11
C ALA A 165 -19.72 2.36 -37.17
N THR A 166 -18.79 2.26 -38.13
CA THR A 166 -18.68 1.07 -38.98
C THR A 166 -17.99 -0.06 -38.18
N PRO A 167 -18.43 -1.33 -38.35
CA PRO A 167 -17.78 -2.45 -37.69
C PRO A 167 -16.36 -2.62 -38.22
N ILE A 168 -15.37 -2.72 -37.33
CA ILE A 168 -14.02 -3.14 -37.71
C ILE A 168 -14.06 -4.66 -37.90
N GLU A 169 -14.29 -5.10 -39.14
CA GLU A 169 -14.00 -6.47 -39.56
C GLU A 169 -12.48 -6.66 -39.57
N ARG A 170 -12.02 -7.64 -38.78
CA ARG A 170 -10.63 -8.04 -38.71
C ARG A 170 -10.31 -8.90 -39.93
N VAL A 171 -10.01 -8.27 -41.05
CA VAL A 171 -9.49 -8.96 -42.24
C VAL A 171 -7.97 -9.00 -42.15
N LEU A 172 -7.41 -10.20 -41.98
CA LEU A 172 -6.01 -10.45 -42.33
C LEU A 172 -5.89 -10.34 -43.85
N ALA A 173 -5.14 -9.34 -44.34
CA ALA A 173 -4.70 -9.27 -45.73
C ALA A 173 -3.18 -9.55 -45.79
N PRO A 174 -2.68 -10.18 -46.88
CA PRO A 174 -1.26 -10.48 -47.04
C PRO A 174 -0.44 -9.20 -47.23
N PHE A 175 0.82 -9.24 -46.81
CA PHE A 175 1.82 -8.22 -47.08
C PHE A 175 2.01 -8.09 -48.60
N ASP A 176 1.54 -6.99 -49.19
CA ASP A 176 1.94 -6.57 -50.53
C ASP A 176 3.07 -5.52 -50.40
N ASP A 177 4.19 -5.84 -51.04
CA ASP A 177 5.42 -5.06 -51.14
C ASP A 177 5.16 -3.65 -51.70
N ASP A 178 5.57 -2.64 -50.93
CA ASP A 178 5.58 -1.23 -51.33
C ASP A 178 6.85 -0.94 -52.16
N PRO A 179 6.78 -0.60 -53.46
CA PRO A 179 7.94 -0.10 -54.17
C PRO A 179 8.09 1.38 -53.82
N GLY A 180 9.09 1.69 -52.99
CA GLY A 180 9.40 3.05 -52.55
C GLY A 180 9.61 4.05 -53.71
N PRO A 181 9.47 5.36 -53.45
CA PRO A 181 9.41 6.36 -54.51
C PRO A 181 10.77 6.56 -55.19
N SER A 182 10.77 6.58 -56.53
CA SER A 182 11.93 6.94 -57.35
C SER A 182 12.28 8.42 -57.16
N ALA A 183 13.56 8.67 -56.88
CA ALA A 183 14.16 10.00 -56.88
C ALA A 183 14.27 10.57 -58.31
N ALA A 184 13.93 11.85 -58.47
CA ALA A 184 14.32 12.70 -59.59
C ALA A 184 14.60 14.11 -59.06
#